data_AF-A0A1V6E3X4-F1
#
_entry.id   AF-A0A1V6E3X4-F1
#
_cell.length_a   1.000
_cell.length_b   1.000
_cell.length_c   1.000
_cell.angle_alpha   90.00
_cell.angle_beta   90.00
_cell.angle_gamma   90.00
#
_symmetry.space_group_name_H-M   'P 1'
#
loop_
_entity.id
_entity.type
_entity.pdbx_description
1 polymer ?
#
loop_
_entity_poly.entity_id
_entity_poly.type
_entity_poly.pdbx_seq_one_letter_code
_entity_poly.pdbx_strand_id
1 'polypeptide(L)'
;MEGEGEIPVEGEEPVEGEGEPVELVHPADINADWRLVISEAIAYLAGWQQGANPIGYAIRAAYLWQNGEHYYYDGAQTFPLCWIPVP
;
A
#
# COMPACT_ATOMS: atom_id res chain seq x y z
N MET A 1 -54.71 16.89 -18.13
CA MET A 1 -54.50 16.55 -16.72
C MET A 1 -53.02 16.65 -16.47
N GLU A 2 -52.66 17.56 -15.58
CA GLU A 2 -51.31 17.91 -15.16
C GLU A 2 -50.68 16.75 -14.36
N GLY A 3 -49.34 16.68 -14.38
CA GLY A 3 -48.62 16.03 -13.28
C GLY A 3 -47.18 15.59 -13.61
N GLU A 4 -46.22 16.39 -13.14
CA GLU A 4 -44.99 16.00 -12.38
C GLU A 4 -44.06 14.95 -13.03
N GLY A 5 -42.80 15.19 -13.39
CA GLY A 5 -41.83 16.16 -12.92
C GLY A 5 -40.91 15.53 -11.87
N GLU A 6 -39.95 14.66 -12.26
CA GLU A 6 -38.81 14.30 -11.41
C GLU A 6 -37.55 14.08 -12.26
N ILE A 7 -36.52 14.88 -11.98
CA ILE A 7 -35.15 14.76 -12.45
C ILE A 7 -34.40 13.79 -11.52
N PRO A 8 -33.60 12.82 -12.02
CA PRO A 8 -32.61 12.18 -11.17
C PRO A 8 -31.39 13.11 -11.09
N VAL A 9 -31.26 13.82 -9.98
CA VAL A 9 -29.99 14.40 -9.51
C VAL A 9 -29.45 13.44 -8.48
N GLU A 10 -28.33 12.79 -8.78
CA GLU A 10 -27.39 12.23 -7.79
C GLU A 10 -26.11 11.85 -8.58
N GLY A 11 -24.98 12.52 -8.46
CA GLY A 11 -24.59 13.47 -7.41
C GLY A 11 -24.11 12.77 -6.14
N GLU A 12 -23.40 11.64 -6.27
CA GLU A 12 -22.59 11.08 -5.19
C GLU A 12 -21.16 10.89 -5.70
N GLU A 13 -20.36 11.97 -5.63
CA GLU A 13 -18.91 11.80 -5.57
C GLU A 13 -18.62 11.17 -4.20
N PRO A 14 -17.95 10.01 -4.12
CA PRO A 14 -17.52 9.51 -2.82
C PRO A 14 -16.46 10.48 -2.28
N VAL A 15 -16.84 11.28 -1.29
CA VAL A 15 -15.89 11.83 -0.32
C VAL A 15 -15.45 10.66 0.55
N GLU A 16 -14.38 10.00 0.13
CA GLU A 16 -13.68 9.03 0.98
C GLU A 16 -12.46 9.68 1.61
N GLY A 17 -12.68 10.13 2.86
CA GLY A 17 -11.77 9.98 3.98
C GLY A 17 -10.37 10.55 3.82
N GLU A 18 -10.15 11.73 4.40
CA GLU A 18 -8.85 12.06 5.00
C GLU A 18 -8.61 11.06 6.15
N GLY A 19 -8.13 9.87 5.81
CA GLY A 19 -7.58 8.95 6.79
C GLY A 19 -6.36 9.61 7.40
N GLU A 20 -6.34 9.70 8.73
CA GLU A 20 -5.14 9.92 9.52
C GLU A 20 -3.95 9.22 8.83
N PRO A 21 -2.76 9.82 8.73
CA PRO A 21 -1.61 9.16 8.15
C PRO A 21 -1.28 7.97 9.05
N VAL A 22 -1.86 6.82 8.72
CA VAL A 22 -1.38 5.53 9.19
C VAL A 22 0.08 5.56 8.76
N GLU A 23 1.01 5.40 9.69
CA GLU A 23 2.39 5.16 9.30
C GLU A 23 2.38 3.87 8.48
N LEU A 24 2.31 4.01 7.16
CA LEU A 24 2.14 2.92 6.21
C LEU A 24 3.50 2.27 6.04
N VAL A 25 3.98 1.62 7.09
CA VAL A 25 5.11 0.69 7.07
C VAL A 25 4.81 -0.41 6.04
N HIS A 26 5.84 -0.93 5.37
CA HIS A 26 5.64 -2.03 4.44
C HIS A 26 5.06 -3.24 5.20
N PRO A 27 4.00 -3.92 4.73
CA PRO A 27 3.39 -5.06 5.46
C PRO A 27 4.30 -6.29 5.66
N ALA A 28 5.53 -6.24 5.15
CA ALA A 28 6.54 -7.28 5.33
C ALA A 28 7.45 -6.97 6.52
N ASP A 29 7.51 -5.71 6.95
CA ASP A 29 8.27 -5.21 8.08
C ASP A 29 7.39 -5.39 9.33
N ILE A 30 7.55 -6.54 9.96
CA ILE A 30 6.61 -7.06 10.97
C ILE A 30 6.87 -6.38 12.32
N ASN A 31 8.11 -5.99 12.57
CA ASN A 31 8.53 -5.27 13.76
C ASN A 31 8.41 -3.74 13.62
N ALA A 32 8.05 -3.24 12.43
CA ALA A 32 7.84 -1.84 12.11
C ALA A 32 9.05 -0.95 12.43
N ASP A 33 10.26 -1.46 12.16
CA ASP A 33 11.52 -0.75 12.42
C ASP A 33 12.04 0.03 11.19
N TRP A 34 11.24 0.09 10.12
CA TRP A 34 11.56 0.76 8.84
C TRP A 34 12.74 0.12 8.10
N ARG A 35 12.95 -1.18 8.34
CA ARG A 35 14.03 -1.95 7.76
C ARG A 35 13.56 -3.34 7.37
N LEU A 36 13.59 -3.65 6.08
CA LEU A 36 13.29 -4.98 5.59
C LEU A 36 14.52 -5.87 5.51
N VAL A 37 14.66 -6.76 6.49
CA VAL A 37 15.72 -7.77 6.48
C VAL A 37 15.33 -8.97 5.59
N ILE A 38 16.33 -9.79 5.24
CA ILE A 38 16.13 -10.93 4.31
C ILE A 38 15.01 -11.90 4.75
N SER A 39 14.86 -12.16 6.05
CA SER A 39 13.86 -13.09 6.56
C SER A 39 12.44 -12.59 6.32
N GLU A 40 12.22 -11.29 6.45
CA GLU A 40 10.94 -10.64 6.21
C GLU A 40 10.59 -10.62 4.73
N ALA A 41 11.55 -10.25 3.87
CA ALA A 41 11.38 -10.28 2.42
C ALA A 41 11.05 -11.71 1.93
N ILE A 42 11.78 -12.73 2.41
CA ILE A 42 11.52 -14.14 2.07
C ILE A 42 10.16 -14.60 2.59
N ALA A 43 9.79 -14.27 3.82
CA ALA A 43 8.49 -14.63 4.38
C ALA A 43 7.35 -14.04 3.54
N TYR A 44 7.49 -12.77 3.12
CA TYR A 44 6.48 -12.12 2.31
C TYR A 44 6.38 -12.69 0.89
N LEU A 45 7.52 -13.04 0.27
CA LEU A 45 7.58 -13.77 -1.01
C LEU A 45 6.94 -15.16 -0.91
N ALA A 46 7.20 -15.90 0.17
CA ALA A 46 6.58 -17.20 0.41
C ALA A 46 5.05 -17.08 0.58
N GLY A 47 4.59 -16.03 1.26
CA GLY A 47 3.16 -15.71 1.37
C GLY A 47 2.54 -15.39 0.00
N TRP A 48 3.24 -14.69 -0.89
CA TRP A 48 2.78 -14.48 -2.27
C TRP A 48 2.67 -15.81 -3.04
N GLN A 49 3.67 -16.69 -2.94
CA GLN A 49 3.62 -18.00 -3.60
C GLN A 49 2.44 -18.88 -3.15
N GLN A 50 1.95 -18.66 -1.92
CA GLN A 50 0.79 -19.35 -1.35
C GLN A 50 -0.54 -18.62 -1.62
N GLY A 51 -0.51 -17.47 -2.29
CA GLY A 51 -1.70 -16.66 -2.61
C GLY A 51 -2.19 -15.75 -1.48
N ALA A 52 -1.41 -15.59 -0.39
CA ALA A 52 -1.77 -14.76 0.76
C ALA A 52 -1.39 -13.28 0.57
N ASN A 53 -0.29 -13.00 -0.15
CA ASN A 53 0.24 -11.64 -0.32
C ASN A 53 0.23 -11.18 -1.79
N PRO A 54 0.00 -9.89 -2.08
CA PRO A 54 0.14 -9.37 -3.44
C PRO A 54 1.58 -9.46 -3.96
N ILE A 55 1.76 -9.85 -5.23
CA ILE A 55 3.08 -9.98 -5.84
C ILE A 55 3.87 -8.66 -5.84
N GLY A 56 3.20 -7.54 -6.09
CA GLY A 56 3.84 -6.23 -6.16
C GLY A 56 4.50 -5.84 -4.84
N TYR A 57 3.85 -6.16 -3.71
CA TYR A 57 4.37 -5.90 -2.38
C TYR A 57 5.53 -6.85 -2.07
N ALA A 58 5.45 -8.11 -2.49
CA ALA A 58 6.55 -9.06 -2.33
C ALA A 58 7.81 -8.68 -3.13
N ILE A 59 7.63 -8.23 -4.38
CA ILE A 59 8.74 -7.70 -5.19
C ILE A 59 9.31 -6.43 -4.55
N ARG A 60 8.45 -5.55 -4.02
CA ARG A 60 8.92 -4.33 -3.35
C ARG A 60 9.72 -4.64 -2.09
N ALA A 61 9.29 -5.59 -1.28
CA ALA A 61 10.03 -6.02 -0.10
C ALA A 61 11.43 -6.53 -0.47
N ALA A 62 11.51 -7.36 -1.52
CA ALA A 62 12.79 -7.86 -2.04
C ALA A 62 13.68 -6.72 -2.57
N TYR A 63 13.10 -5.75 -3.29
CA TYR A 63 13.82 -4.58 -3.79
C TYR A 63 14.41 -3.74 -2.65
N LEU A 64 13.65 -3.49 -1.58
CA LEU A 64 14.13 -2.73 -0.42
C LEU A 64 15.28 -3.45 0.30
N TRP A 65 15.13 -4.76 0.54
CA TRP A 65 16.22 -5.58 1.09
C TRP A 65 17.49 -5.52 0.24
N GLN A 66 17.36 -5.62 -1.09
CA GLN A 66 18.51 -5.55 -2.02
C GLN A 66 19.19 -4.17 -2.06
N ASN A 67 18.50 -3.11 -1.64
CA ASN A 67 18.98 -1.72 -1.70
C ASN A 67 19.30 -1.13 -0.32
N GLY A 68 19.71 -1.95 0.65
CA GLY A 68 20.19 -1.46 1.95
C GLY A 68 19.20 -1.59 3.11
N GLU A 69 18.08 -2.27 2.87
CA GLU A 69 17.06 -2.68 3.85
C GLU A 69 16.21 -1.54 4.43
N HIS A 70 16.82 -0.40 4.74
CA HIS A 70 16.14 0.78 5.27
C HIS A 70 15.36 1.51 4.18
N TYR A 71 14.19 2.03 4.55
CA TYR A 71 13.31 2.73 3.64
C TYR A 71 12.51 3.80 4.35
N TYR A 72 11.83 4.65 3.58
CA TYR A 72 10.83 5.58 4.08
C TYR A 72 9.57 5.54 3.23
N TYR A 73 8.47 6.08 3.75
CA TYR A 73 7.21 6.20 3.04
C TYR A 73 7.12 7.55 2.32
N ASP A 74 6.84 7.52 1.02
CA ASP A 74 6.54 8.67 0.16
C ASP A 74 5.07 8.62 -0.28
N GLY A 75 4.25 9.46 0.34
CA GLY A 75 2.81 9.56 0.06
C GLY A 75 2.47 10.16 -1.30
N ALA A 76 3.44 10.69 -2.05
CA ALA A 76 3.23 11.15 -3.42
C ALA A 76 3.20 10.00 -4.45
N GLN A 77 3.62 8.79 -4.04
CA GLN A 77 3.67 7.61 -4.90
C GLN A 77 2.51 6.65 -4.57
N THR A 78 2.08 5.89 -5.57
CA THR A 78 1.07 4.83 -5.38
C THR A 78 1.71 3.54 -4.86
N PHE A 79 0.96 2.75 -4.10
CA PHE A 79 1.40 1.41 -3.70
C PHE A 79 1.76 0.52 -4.91
N PRO A 80 2.79 -0.34 -4.80
CA PRO A 80 3.76 -0.46 -3.70
C PRO A 80 4.97 0.48 -3.83
N LEU A 81 4.96 1.43 -4.78
CA LEU A 81 6.12 2.28 -5.05
C LEU A 81 6.35 3.37 -3.99
N CYS A 82 5.42 3.58 -3.07
CA CYS A 82 5.54 4.51 -1.94
C CYS A 82 6.64 4.17 -0.94
N TRP A 83 7.17 2.95 -0.89
CA TRP A 83 8.27 2.62 0.02
C TRP A 83 9.62 2.80 -0.64
N ILE A 84 10.32 3.91 -0.39
CA ILE A 84 11.54 4.29 -1.12
C ILE A 84 12.79 3.86 -0.32
N PRO A 85 13.78 3.18 -0.93
CA PRO A 85 15.01 2.82 -0.24
C PRO A 85 15.79 4.07 0.19
N VAL A 86 16.41 4.00 1.37
CA VAL A 86 17.37 5.01 1.85
C VAL A 86 18.75 4.66 1.29
N PRO A 87 19.51 5.63 0.74
CA PRO A 87 20.88 5.40 0.22
C PRO A 87 21.89 4.92 1.26
#